data_AF-A0A2W4PK93-F1
#
_entry.id   AF-A0A2W4PK93-F1
#
_cell.length_a   1.000
_cell.length_b   1.000
_cell.length_c   1.000
_cell.angle_alpha   90.00
_cell.angle_beta   90.00
_cell.angle_gamma   90.00
#
_symmetry.space_group_name_H-M   'P 1'
#
loop_
_entity.id
_entity.type
_entity.pdbx_description
1 polymer ?
#
loop_
_entity_poly.entity_id
_entity_poly.type
_entity_poly.pdbx_seq_one_letter_code
_entity_poly.pdbx_strand_id
1 'polypeptide(L)'
;ALPAPPSRARVPVRGPAFGEVYRLGALALEVLGPRRRYKSPNDQSIVLLVRGPAGSMLLTGDVEAVAQAELAGVAADVLKVPHHGGGTSDPGWLASTGARLAVIPVGPNGFGHPVPWVIETLEGAGAEVMRTDRDGDVVVDLLSSP
;
A
#
# COMPACT_ATOMS: atom_id res chain seq x y z
N ALA A 1 12.92 12.37 -18.46
CA ALA A 1 13.03 10.91 -18.66
C ALA A 1 13.61 10.32 -17.39
N LEU A 2 12.96 9.33 -16.78
CA LEU A 2 13.52 8.65 -15.62
C LEU A 2 14.81 7.91 -16.04
N PRO A 3 15.86 7.88 -15.22
CA PRO A 3 17.09 7.17 -15.55
C PRO A 3 16.83 5.65 -15.66
N ALA A 4 17.53 5.00 -16.59
CA ALA A 4 17.46 3.55 -16.76
C ALA A 4 17.98 2.82 -15.50
N PRO A 5 17.32 1.74 -15.04
CA PRO A 5 17.80 0.98 -13.89
C PRO A 5 19.13 0.26 -14.21
N PRO A 6 19.96 0.00 -13.18
CA PRO A 6 21.34 -0.44 -13.34
C PRO A 6 21.47 -1.82 -14.00
N SER A 7 22.22 -1.88 -15.10
CA SER A 7 22.60 -3.09 -15.82
C SER A 7 23.77 -3.83 -15.15
N ARG A 8 23.63 -4.29 -13.89
CA ARG A 8 24.75 -4.92 -13.16
C ARG A 8 24.61 -6.39 -12.75
N ALA A 9 23.57 -7.06 -13.20
CA ALA A 9 23.58 -8.52 -13.39
C ALA A 9 22.60 -8.83 -14.52
N ARG A 10 22.82 -9.89 -15.32
CA ARG A 10 21.84 -10.36 -16.31
C ARG A 10 20.63 -11.01 -15.63
N VAL A 11 20.05 -10.34 -14.65
CA VAL A 11 18.81 -10.74 -13.99
C VAL A 11 17.68 -10.22 -14.86
N PRO A 12 16.85 -11.10 -15.44
CA PRO A 12 15.67 -10.67 -16.17
C PRO A 12 14.78 -9.83 -15.26
N VAL A 13 14.55 -8.58 -15.63
CA VAL A 13 13.56 -7.72 -14.97
C VAL A 13 12.24 -7.90 -15.69
N ARG A 14 11.20 -8.29 -14.97
CA ARG A 14 9.82 -8.32 -15.45
C ARG A 14 9.00 -7.33 -14.64
N GLY A 15 8.27 -6.45 -15.34
CA GLY A 15 7.28 -5.61 -14.68
C GLY A 15 6.05 -6.44 -14.35
N PRO A 16 5.50 -6.34 -13.14
CA PRO A 16 4.27 -7.05 -12.80
C PRO A 16 3.10 -6.52 -13.65
N ALA A 17 2.26 -7.41 -14.14
CA ALA A 17 1.04 -7.06 -14.87
C ALA A 17 -0.18 -7.07 -13.95
N PHE A 18 -1.15 -6.18 -14.21
CA PHE A 18 -2.44 -6.23 -13.51
C PHE A 18 -3.09 -7.62 -13.59
N GLY A 19 -3.60 -8.11 -12.47
CA GLY A 19 -4.22 -9.43 -12.33
C GLY A 19 -3.22 -10.59 -12.22
N GLU A 20 -1.91 -10.34 -12.35
CA GLU A 20 -0.90 -11.37 -12.15
C GLU A 20 -0.80 -11.74 -10.67
N VAL A 21 -0.66 -13.04 -10.40
CA VAL A 21 -0.48 -13.57 -9.05
C VAL A 21 0.86 -14.27 -8.94
N TYR A 22 1.68 -13.78 -8.03
CA TYR A 22 2.96 -14.37 -7.66
C TYR A 22 2.79 -15.19 -6.38
N ARG A 23 3.47 -16.35 -6.29
CA ARG A 23 3.50 -17.14 -5.06
C ARG A 23 4.89 -17.12 -4.44
N LEU A 24 4.95 -16.82 -3.15
CA LEU A 24 6.16 -16.88 -2.34
C LEU A 24 5.89 -17.75 -1.11
N GLY A 25 6.25 -19.03 -1.20
CA GLY A 25 5.84 -20.01 -0.18
C GLY A 25 4.32 -20.05 -0.04
N ALA A 26 3.83 -19.81 1.18
CA ALA A 26 2.39 -19.77 1.48
C ALA A 26 1.71 -18.43 1.13
N LEU A 27 2.46 -17.43 0.67
CA LEU A 27 1.91 -16.12 0.32
C LEU A 27 1.47 -16.09 -1.15
N ALA A 28 0.30 -15.53 -1.39
CA ALA A 28 -0.16 -15.13 -2.72
C ALA A 28 -0.14 -13.60 -2.82
N LEU A 29 0.58 -13.07 -3.81
CA LEU A 29 0.73 -11.64 -4.09
C LEU A 29 0.01 -11.33 -5.40
N GLU A 30 -1.17 -10.73 -5.30
CA GLU A 30 -1.98 -10.32 -6.45
C GLU A 30 -1.69 -8.86 -6.81
N VAL A 31 -1.38 -8.60 -8.08
CA VAL A 31 -1.12 -7.26 -8.60
C VAL A 31 -2.44 -6.57 -8.95
N LEU A 32 -2.82 -5.55 -8.18
CA LEU A 32 -4.07 -4.81 -8.34
C LEU A 32 -3.91 -3.50 -9.12
N GLY A 33 -2.68 -3.03 -9.30
CA GLY A 33 -2.37 -1.81 -10.02
C GLY A 33 -0.89 -1.70 -10.40
N PRO A 34 -0.55 -0.80 -11.34
CA PRO A 34 -1.45 0.14 -12.01
C PRO A 34 -2.30 -0.55 -13.10
N ARG A 35 -3.59 -0.19 -13.22
CA ARG A 35 -4.52 -0.80 -14.21
C ARG A 35 -4.45 -0.15 -15.60
N ARG A 36 -3.94 1.07 -15.67
CA ARG A 36 -3.74 1.85 -16.88
C ARG A 36 -2.58 2.81 -16.69
N ARG A 37 -2.23 3.55 -17.73
CA ARG A 37 -1.24 4.62 -17.61
C ARG A 37 -1.89 5.85 -16.98
N TYR A 38 -1.32 6.31 -15.88
CA TYR A 38 -1.66 7.56 -15.19
C TYR A 38 -0.69 8.69 -15.53
N LYS A 39 -1.14 9.93 -15.30
CA LYS A 39 -0.31 11.13 -15.41
C LYS A 39 0.61 11.29 -14.20
N SER A 40 0.08 11.05 -13.01
CA SER A 40 0.85 11.06 -11.76
C SER A 40 1.79 9.85 -11.73
N PRO A 41 3.08 10.01 -11.41
CA PRO A 41 3.97 8.87 -11.17
C PRO A 41 3.57 8.10 -9.90
N ASN A 42 2.91 8.74 -8.94
CA ASN A 42 2.44 8.11 -7.71
C ASN A 42 1.33 7.09 -8.01
N ASP A 43 0.38 7.44 -8.89
CA ASP A 43 -0.65 6.53 -9.39
C ASP A 43 -0.10 5.38 -10.25
N GLN A 44 1.18 5.42 -10.64
CA GLN A 44 1.87 4.31 -11.31
C GLN A 44 2.46 3.29 -10.32
N SER A 45 2.23 3.49 -9.02
CA SER A 45 2.64 2.54 -7.99
C SER A 45 2.11 1.15 -8.26
N ILE A 46 2.96 0.14 -8.02
CA ILE A 46 2.53 -1.25 -7.97
C ILE A 46 1.70 -1.43 -6.70
N VAL A 47 0.46 -1.87 -6.86
CA VAL A 47 -0.44 -2.18 -5.74
C VAL A 47 -0.52 -3.69 -5.62
N LEU A 48 -0.24 -4.21 -4.43
CA LEU A 48 -0.27 -5.65 -4.15
C LEU A 48 -1.28 -5.94 -3.04
N LEU A 49 -2.14 -6.93 -3.28
CA LEU A 49 -2.87 -7.60 -2.21
C LEU A 49 -2.15 -8.90 -1.87
N VAL A 50 -1.52 -8.91 -0.69
CA VAL A 50 -0.80 -10.05 -0.15
C VAL A 50 -1.75 -10.84 0.73
N ARG A 51 -1.88 -12.14 0.48
CA ARG A 51 -2.69 -13.04 1.30
C ARG A 51 -1.81 -14.17 1.82
N GLY A 52 -1.91 -14.44 3.11
CA GLY A 52 -1.30 -15.58 3.77
C GLY A 52 -2.29 -16.28 4.71
N PRO A 53 -1.88 -17.38 5.34
CA PRO A 53 -2.73 -18.13 6.27
C PRO A 53 -3.28 -17.32 7.45
N ALA A 54 -2.52 -16.31 7.92
CA ALA A 54 -2.89 -15.52 9.10
C ALA A 54 -3.70 -14.25 8.77
N GLY A 55 -3.82 -13.90 7.49
CA GLY A 55 -4.54 -12.70 7.07
C GLY A 55 -4.05 -12.12 5.75
N SER A 56 -4.39 -10.85 5.55
CA SER A 56 -4.14 -10.13 4.30
C SER A 56 -3.58 -8.73 4.53
N MET A 57 -2.75 -8.27 3.60
CA MET A 57 -2.16 -6.94 3.62
C MET A 57 -2.28 -6.27 2.24
N LEU A 58 -2.74 -5.02 2.23
CA LEU A 58 -2.76 -4.18 1.03
C LEU A 58 -1.54 -3.26 1.03
N LEU A 59 -0.64 -3.49 0.08
CA LEU A 59 0.54 -2.66 -0.18
C LEU A 59 0.24 -1.72 -1.34
N THR A 60 0.16 -0.43 -1.04
CA THR A 60 -0.46 0.56 -1.95
C THR A 60 0.55 1.44 -2.67
N GLY A 61 1.84 1.37 -2.28
CA GLY A 61 2.83 2.35 -2.72
C GLY A 61 2.37 3.77 -2.35
N ASP A 62 2.35 4.66 -3.33
CA ASP A 62 1.96 6.06 -3.16
C ASP A 62 0.69 6.43 -3.94
N VAL A 63 -0.15 5.45 -4.32
CA VAL A 63 -1.38 5.72 -5.11
C VAL A 63 -2.19 6.87 -4.53
N GLU A 64 -2.68 7.75 -5.40
CA GLU A 64 -3.50 8.90 -5.05
C GLU A 64 -4.98 8.59 -5.36
N ALA A 65 -5.89 9.49 -5.00
CA ALA A 65 -7.34 9.28 -5.11
C ALA A 65 -7.80 8.72 -6.47
N VAL A 66 -7.16 9.11 -7.57
CA VAL A 66 -7.49 8.65 -8.93
C VAL A 66 -7.24 7.15 -9.10
N ALA A 67 -6.09 6.63 -8.66
CA ALA A 67 -5.83 5.19 -8.71
C ALA A 67 -6.57 4.43 -7.60
N GLN A 68 -6.76 5.05 -6.43
CA GLN A 68 -7.52 4.46 -5.31
C GLN A 68 -8.98 4.17 -5.67
N ALA A 69 -9.62 5.02 -6.48
CA ALA A 69 -10.98 4.80 -6.97
C ALA A 69 -11.13 3.47 -7.75
N GLU A 70 -10.05 3.01 -8.42
CA GLU A 70 -10.05 1.76 -9.17
C GLU A 70 -9.83 0.52 -8.27
N LEU A 71 -9.53 0.74 -6.99
CA LEU A 71 -9.37 -0.28 -5.95
C LEU A 71 -10.62 -0.41 -5.06
N ALA A 72 -11.75 0.18 -5.46
CA ALA A 72 -13.00 0.07 -4.71
C ALA A 72 -13.41 -1.40 -4.49
N GLY A 73 -13.84 -1.72 -3.27
CA GLY A 73 -14.23 -3.08 -2.87
C GLY A 73 -13.06 -4.02 -2.55
N VAL A 74 -11.81 -3.56 -2.69
CA VAL A 74 -10.64 -4.29 -2.19
C VAL A 74 -10.55 -4.09 -0.68
N ALA A 75 -10.57 -5.19 0.07
CA ALA A 75 -10.39 -5.20 1.52
C ALA A 75 -9.17 -6.02 1.93
N ALA A 76 -8.55 -5.62 3.04
CA ALA A 76 -7.44 -6.33 3.66
C ALA A 76 -7.43 -6.11 5.18
N ASP A 77 -6.84 -7.02 5.94
CA ASP A 77 -6.72 -6.89 7.39
C ASP A 77 -5.73 -5.79 7.80
N VAL A 78 -4.70 -5.60 6.97
CA VAL A 78 -3.65 -4.59 7.18
C VAL A 78 -3.54 -3.68 5.96
N LEU A 79 -3.46 -2.37 6.18
CA LEU A 79 -3.19 -1.37 5.16
C LEU A 79 -1.81 -0.77 5.37
N LYS A 80 -0.92 -0.88 4.38
CA LYS A 80 0.18 0.09 4.26
C LYS A 80 -0.43 1.36 3.68
N VAL A 81 -0.54 2.41 4.49
CA VAL A 81 -1.19 3.67 4.11
C VAL A 81 -0.41 4.32 2.96
N PRO A 82 -1.08 4.75 1.88
CA PRO A 82 -0.40 5.29 0.72
C PRO A 82 0.30 6.61 1.03
N HIS A 83 1.40 6.86 0.33
CA HIS A 83 2.02 8.19 0.23
C HIS A 83 2.33 8.82 1.59
N HIS A 84 2.82 8.00 2.53
CA HIS A 84 3.16 8.42 3.90
C HIS A 84 1.99 9.02 4.70
N GLY A 85 0.75 8.72 4.33
CA GLY A 85 -0.44 9.36 4.89
C GLY A 85 -0.66 10.77 4.32
N GLY A 86 -0.35 10.95 3.04
CA GLY A 86 -0.49 12.22 2.33
C GLY A 86 -1.94 12.60 2.04
N GLY A 87 -2.18 13.91 1.93
CA GLY A 87 -3.50 14.50 1.70
C GLY A 87 -4.09 14.28 0.30
N THR A 88 -3.40 13.54 -0.57
CA THR A 88 -3.87 13.16 -1.92
C THR A 88 -4.70 11.89 -1.93
N SER A 89 -4.97 11.31 -0.76
CA SER A 89 -5.80 10.11 -0.61
C SER A 89 -7.29 10.42 -0.72
N ASP A 90 -8.07 9.40 -1.06
CA ASP A 90 -9.53 9.39 -1.04
C ASP A 90 -10.02 8.91 0.34
N PRO A 91 -10.74 9.75 1.11
CA PRO A 91 -11.22 9.38 2.44
C PRO A 91 -12.20 8.19 2.43
N GLY A 92 -13.07 8.11 1.42
CA GLY A 92 -14.06 7.04 1.30
C GLY A 92 -13.38 5.70 1.01
N TRP A 93 -12.36 5.70 0.16
CA TRP A 93 -11.55 4.53 -0.09
C TRP A 93 -10.79 4.08 1.17
N LEU A 94 -10.12 5.00 1.88
CA LEU A 94 -9.42 4.69 3.14
C LEU A 94 -10.35 4.01 4.15
N ALA A 95 -11.54 4.58 4.35
CA ALA A 95 -12.55 4.02 5.25
C ALA A 95 -13.13 2.68 4.78
N SER A 96 -13.14 2.41 3.47
CA SER A 96 -13.70 1.18 2.89
C SER A 96 -12.75 -0.02 2.89
N THR A 97 -11.47 0.16 3.23
CA THR A 97 -10.47 -0.92 3.14
C THR A 97 -10.70 -2.07 4.12
N GLY A 98 -11.50 -1.85 5.18
CA GLY A 98 -11.76 -2.85 6.22
C GLY A 98 -10.52 -3.21 7.07
N ALA A 99 -9.45 -2.43 6.96
CA ALA A 99 -8.22 -2.67 7.70
C ALA A 99 -8.43 -2.51 9.20
N ARG A 100 -7.96 -3.51 9.97
CA ARG A 100 -7.89 -3.44 11.43
C ARG A 100 -6.60 -2.77 11.90
N LEU A 101 -5.54 -2.86 11.09
CA LEU A 101 -4.27 -2.18 11.31
C LEU A 101 -3.91 -1.34 10.08
N ALA A 102 -3.63 -0.06 10.29
CA ALA A 102 -3.13 0.85 9.28
C ALA A 102 -1.72 1.32 9.66
N VAL A 103 -0.73 0.92 8.88
CA VAL A 103 0.67 1.29 9.09
C VAL A 103 1.02 2.44 8.16
N ILE A 104 1.42 3.58 8.73
CA ILE A 104 1.90 4.75 8.00
C ILE A 104 3.44 4.75 8.04
N PRO A 105 4.11 4.35 6.94
CA PRO A 105 5.56 4.45 6.85
C PRO A 105 5.88 5.92 6.62
N VAL A 106 6.41 6.60 7.63
CA VAL A 106 6.74 8.02 7.59
C VAL A 106 7.99 8.27 8.42
N GLY A 107 8.69 9.35 8.09
CA GLY A 107 9.81 9.89 8.83
C GLY A 107 9.79 11.43 8.78
N PRO A 108 10.83 12.09 9.31
CA PRO A 108 10.99 13.53 9.16
C PRO A 108 10.83 13.96 7.69
N ASN A 109 9.86 14.82 7.42
CA ASN A 109 9.56 15.28 6.07
C ASN A 109 9.08 16.75 6.09
N GLY A 110 9.25 17.45 4.95
CA GLY A 110 8.79 18.82 4.78
C GLY A 110 7.38 18.97 4.19
N PHE A 111 6.68 17.85 3.96
CA PHE A 111 5.38 17.82 3.27
C PHE A 111 4.18 17.92 4.23
N GLY A 112 4.43 17.85 5.54
CA GLY A 112 3.38 17.82 6.55
C GLY A 112 2.66 16.47 6.60
N HIS A 113 3.34 15.37 6.25
CA HIS A 113 2.78 14.02 6.32
C HIS A 113 3.14 13.33 7.64
N PRO A 114 2.27 12.46 8.17
CA PRO A 114 0.88 12.24 7.73
C PRO A 114 0.00 13.46 8.03
N VAL A 115 -0.98 13.73 7.17
CA VAL A 115 -1.96 14.79 7.44
C VAL A 115 -2.99 14.33 8.47
N PRO A 116 -3.44 15.20 9.41
CA PRO A 116 -4.31 14.78 10.51
C PRO A 116 -5.60 14.07 10.06
N TRP A 117 -6.25 14.57 9.00
CA TRP A 117 -7.52 14.00 8.54
C TRP A 117 -7.38 12.56 8.04
N VAL A 118 -6.21 12.14 7.53
CA VAL A 118 -5.96 10.76 7.10
C VAL A 118 -5.96 9.82 8.31
N ILE A 119 -5.31 10.24 9.41
CA ILE A 119 -5.29 9.49 10.66
C ILE A 119 -6.72 9.39 11.21
N GLU A 120 -7.42 10.52 11.32
CA GLU A 120 -8.80 10.57 11.82
C GLU A 120 -9.75 9.69 11.00
N THR A 121 -9.57 9.64 9.67
CA THR A 121 -10.37 8.78 8.78
C THR A 121 -10.13 7.30 9.06
N LEU A 122 -8.87 6.90 9.25
CA LEU A 122 -8.51 5.51 9.51
C LEU A 122 -8.98 5.05 10.90
N GLU A 123 -8.73 5.87 11.93
CA GLU A 123 -9.20 5.60 13.30
C GLU A 123 -10.72 5.57 13.37
N GLY A 124 -11.40 6.51 12.70
CA GLY A 124 -12.86 6.56 12.61
C GLY A 124 -13.48 5.36 11.87
N ALA A 125 -12.72 4.71 10.99
CA ALA A 125 -13.09 3.46 10.34
C ALA A 125 -12.78 2.20 11.19
N GLY A 126 -12.22 2.38 12.39
CA GLY A 126 -11.93 1.30 13.33
C GLY A 126 -10.53 0.68 13.21
N ALA A 127 -9.61 1.30 12.46
CA ALA A 127 -8.23 0.84 12.37
C ALA A 127 -7.39 1.33 13.55
N GLU A 128 -6.53 0.47 14.08
CA GLU A 128 -5.37 0.90 14.85
C GLU A 128 -4.36 1.55 13.89
N VAL A 129 -3.87 2.75 14.21
CA VAL A 129 -2.90 3.47 13.38
C VAL A 129 -1.52 3.44 14.01
N MET A 130 -0.56 2.81 13.31
CA MET A 130 0.86 2.82 13.69
C MET A 130 1.67 3.68 12.71
N ARG A 131 2.74 4.31 13.20
CA ARG A 131 3.64 5.16 12.40
C ARG A 131 5.10 4.82 12.65
N THR A 132 5.86 4.60 11.58
CA THR A 132 7.28 4.21 11.73
C THR A 132 8.17 5.29 12.35
N ASP A 133 7.77 6.57 12.32
CA ASP A 133 8.50 7.66 12.98
C ASP A 133 8.30 7.69 14.51
N ARG A 134 7.29 6.99 15.02
CA ARG A 134 6.97 6.90 16.46
C ARG A 134 7.23 5.52 17.02
N ASP A 135 6.83 4.49 16.27
CA ASP A 135 6.77 3.11 16.71
C ASP A 135 7.97 2.28 16.21
N GLY A 136 8.81 2.85 15.35
CA GLY A 136 9.95 2.17 14.74
C GLY A 136 9.52 1.15 13.68
N ASP A 137 10.18 -0.01 13.66
CA ASP A 137 9.87 -1.08 12.72
C ASP A 137 8.55 -1.78 13.11
N VAL A 138 7.61 -1.83 12.17
CA VAL A 138 6.34 -2.57 12.35
C VAL A 138 6.42 -3.89 11.59
N VAL A 139 6.29 -4.99 12.32
CA VAL A 139 6.33 -6.35 11.76
C VAL A 139 4.92 -6.92 11.71
N VAL A 140 4.51 -7.39 10.54
CA VAL A 140 3.21 -8.03 10.30
C VAL A 140 3.47 -9.47 9.88
N ASP A 141 3.06 -10.43 10.70
CA ASP A 141 3.12 -11.85 10.36
C ASP A 141 1.85 -12.27 9.61
N LEU A 142 2.00 -12.70 8.35
CA LEU A 142 0.92 -13.24 7.53
C LEU A 142 0.97 -14.77 7.42
N LEU A 143 1.95 -15.42 8.04
CA LEU A 143 2.22 -16.85 7.95
C LEU A 143 1.71 -17.63 9.16
N SER A 144 1.98 -17.13 10.36
CA SER A 144 1.60 -17.81 11.60
C SER A 144 0.23 -17.34 12.06
N SER A 145 -0.73 -18.26 12.21
CA SER A 145 -1.99 -17.92 12.88
C SER A 145 -1.69 -17.51 14.33
N PRO A 146 -2.39 -16.49 14.87
CA PRO A 146 -2.22 -16.04 16.25
C PRO A 146 -2.57 -17.14 17.27
#